data_AF-A0A925HKM9-F1
#
_entry.id   AF-A0A925HKM9-F1
#
_cell.length_a   1.000
_cell.length_b   1.000
_cell.length_c   1.000
_cell.angle_alpha   90.00
_cell.angle_beta   90.00
_cell.angle_gamma   90.00
#
_symmetry.space_group_name_H-M   'P 1'
#
loop_
_entity.id
_entity.type
_entity.pdbx_description
1 polymer ?
#
loop_
_entity_poly.entity_id
_entity_poly.type
_entity_poly.pdbx_seq_one_letter_code
_entity_poly.pdbx_strand_id
1 'polypeptide(L)'
;MANAGAAGRRRDTTPWYVIVWHWADFFFPFIIMEVGYLIPAMWYRFPNYDNLPLADQVNLNRGLLAQLALALLWLIGDFIVISNRDTLTGRLQINALISSIFALIMLGCTVWMYRGEELGWWLVVPTMAAVVDSLLTTFLAINNADQKNPTDIHRG
;
A
#
# COMPACT_ATOMS: atom_id res chain seq x y z
N MET A 1 -37.69 38.91 -8.77
CA MET A 1 -37.35 38.53 -7.39
C MET A 1 -36.68 37.18 -7.45
N ALA A 2 -35.36 37.16 -7.24
CA ALA A 2 -34.52 35.99 -7.40
C ALA A 2 -34.62 35.08 -6.16
N ASN A 3 -35.21 33.90 -6.31
CA ASN A 3 -34.90 32.79 -5.41
C ASN A 3 -33.64 32.12 -5.94
N ALA A 4 -32.50 32.68 -5.54
CA ALA A 4 -31.20 32.03 -5.66
C ALA A 4 -31.31 30.69 -4.94
N GLY A 5 -31.32 29.61 -5.71
CA GLY A 5 -31.32 28.26 -5.20
C GLY A 5 -30.18 28.14 -4.20
N ALA A 6 -30.53 27.81 -2.96
CA ALA A 6 -29.61 27.26 -2.00
C ALA A 6 -29.11 25.94 -2.59
N ALA A 7 -28.14 26.04 -3.49
CA ALA A 7 -27.29 24.94 -3.91
C ALA A 7 -26.60 24.49 -2.64
N GLY A 8 -27.22 23.51 -1.97
CA GLY A 8 -26.69 22.88 -0.80
C GLY A 8 -25.30 22.39 -1.17
N ARG A 9 -24.27 23.09 -0.68
CA ARG A 9 -22.90 22.60 -0.65
C ARG A 9 -22.99 21.25 0.05
N ARG A 10 -23.07 20.15 -0.72
CA ARG A 10 -22.79 18.81 -0.19
C ARG A 10 -21.42 18.97 0.45
N ARG A 11 -21.39 18.92 1.78
CA ARG A 11 -20.13 18.79 2.48
C ARG A 11 -19.63 17.43 2.06
N ASP A 12 -18.68 17.42 1.12
CA ASP A 12 -17.89 16.25 0.78
C ASP A 12 -17.01 15.92 1.99
N THR A 13 -17.63 15.46 3.07
CA THR A 13 -16.91 14.99 4.25
C THR A 13 -16.31 13.66 3.88
N THR A 14 -15.03 13.69 3.54
CA THR A 14 -14.24 12.47 3.38
C THR A 14 -14.43 11.62 4.63
N PRO A 15 -14.87 10.36 4.51
CA PRO A 15 -15.04 9.51 5.67
C PRO A 15 -13.73 9.40 6.44
N TRP A 16 -13.78 9.46 7.78
CA TRP A 16 -12.59 9.46 8.62
C TRP A 16 -11.70 8.22 8.38
N TYR A 17 -12.31 7.08 8.04
CA TYR A 17 -11.57 5.84 7.76
C TYR A 17 -10.70 5.95 6.50
N VAL A 18 -11.06 6.78 5.52
CA VAL A 18 -10.23 7.02 4.32
C VAL A 18 -8.98 7.82 4.68
N ILE A 19 -9.10 8.78 5.60
CA ILE A 19 -7.95 9.55 6.10
C ILE A 19 -7.02 8.65 6.90
N VAL A 20 -7.58 7.82 7.79
CA VAL A 20 -6.79 6.86 8.58
C VAL A 20 -6.11 5.83 7.67
N TRP A 21 -6.82 5.31 6.68
CA TRP A 21 -6.28 4.36 5.72
C TRP A 21 -5.12 4.97 4.91
N HIS A 22 -5.28 6.20 4.42
CA HIS A 22 -4.23 6.88 3.68
C HIS A 22 -2.94 7.03 4.49
N TRP A 23 -3.02 7.33 5.79
CA TRP A 23 -1.83 7.35 6.64
C TRP A 23 -1.27 5.95 6.87
N ALA A 24 -2.15 4.95 7.03
CA ALA A 24 -1.74 3.57 7.20
C ALA A 24 -0.98 3.02 5.97
N ASP A 25 -1.37 3.40 4.74
CA ASP A 25 -0.72 2.97 3.50
C ASP A 25 0.78 3.28 3.47
N PHE A 26 1.19 4.42 4.02
CA PHE A 26 2.62 4.77 4.13
C PHE A 26 3.38 3.84 5.09
N PHE A 27 2.71 3.36 6.13
CA PHE A 27 3.34 2.56 7.18
C PHE A 27 3.28 1.06 6.88
N PHE A 28 2.34 0.60 6.05
CA PHE A 28 2.15 -0.83 5.74
C PHE A 28 3.42 -1.53 5.24
N PRO A 29 4.20 -0.96 4.30
CA PRO A 29 5.48 -1.55 3.88
C PRO A 29 6.44 -1.78 5.05
N PHE A 30 6.54 -0.82 5.98
CA PHE A 30 7.38 -0.95 7.18
C PHE A 30 6.83 -2.00 8.15
N ILE A 31 5.51 -2.11 8.29
CA ILE A 31 4.88 -3.16 9.10
C ILE A 31 5.18 -4.55 8.51
N ILE A 32 5.05 -4.73 7.20
CA ILE A 32 5.37 -5.99 6.51
C ILE A 32 6.85 -6.32 6.70
N MET A 33 7.71 -5.31 6.57
CA MET A 33 9.16 -5.43 6.76
C MET A 33 9.51 -5.88 8.19
N GLU A 34 8.96 -5.20 9.19
CA GLU A 34 9.18 -5.46 10.62
C GLU A 34 8.67 -6.85 11.01
N VAL A 35 7.51 -7.27 10.51
CA VAL A 35 6.99 -8.63 10.74
C VAL A 35 7.93 -9.69 10.17
N GLY A 36 8.48 -9.47 8.98
CA GLY A 36 9.50 -10.36 8.43
C GLY A 36 10.77 -10.40 9.28
N TYR A 37 11.24 -9.25 9.75
CA TYR A 37 12.43 -9.15 10.58
C TYR A 37 12.25 -9.82 11.96
N LEU A 38 11.09 -9.64 12.59
CA LEU A 38 10.83 -10.09 13.96
C LEU A 38 10.43 -11.57 14.06
N ILE A 39 9.80 -12.15 13.04
CA ILE A 39 9.36 -13.55 13.10
C ILE A 39 10.53 -14.50 13.38
N PRO A 40 11.66 -14.50 12.66
CA PRO A 40 12.78 -15.36 13.03
C PRO A 40 13.23 -15.13 14.49
N ALA A 41 13.37 -13.87 14.91
CA ALA A 41 13.86 -13.50 16.24
C ALA A 41 12.94 -13.98 17.39
N MET A 42 11.62 -14.01 17.17
CA MET A 42 10.66 -14.50 18.17
C MET A 42 10.72 -16.03 18.32
N TRP A 43 10.98 -16.75 17.22
CA TRP A 43 10.93 -18.21 17.22
C TRP A 43 12.24 -18.87 17.67
N TYR A 44 13.38 -18.16 17.57
CA TYR A 44 14.65 -18.56 18.19
C TYR A 44 14.59 -18.68 19.73
N ARG A 45 13.54 -18.15 20.39
CA ARG A 45 13.38 -18.23 21.86
C ARG A 45 12.76 -19.53 22.37
N PHE A 46 12.34 -20.45 21.50
CA PHE A 46 11.74 -21.71 21.94
C PHE A 46 12.82 -22.76 22.29
N PRO A 47 12.78 -23.37 23.48
CA PRO A 47 13.74 -24.39 23.88
C PRO A 47 13.53 -25.63 23.00
N ASN A 48 14.61 -26.15 22.39
CA ASN A 48 14.69 -27.22 21.37
C ASN A 48 14.78 -26.77 19.90
N TYR A 49 14.95 -25.47 19.64
CA TYR A 49 15.03 -24.94 18.28
C TYR A 49 16.32 -25.36 17.53
N ASP A 50 17.47 -25.41 18.21
CA ASP A 50 18.78 -25.69 17.60
C ASP A 50 18.96 -27.13 17.07
N ASN A 51 18.04 -28.04 17.41
CA ASN A 51 18.16 -29.47 17.09
C ASN A 51 17.36 -29.89 15.83
N LEU A 52 16.74 -28.95 15.12
CA LEU A 52 15.94 -29.23 13.93
C LEU A 52 16.71 -28.82 12.66
N PRO A 53 17.19 -29.77 11.83
CA PRO A 53 17.96 -29.48 10.61
C PRO A 53 17.17 -28.71 9.53
N LEU A 54 15.88 -28.43 9.77
CA LEU A 54 14.98 -27.65 8.91
C LEU A 54 14.48 -26.36 9.59
N ALA A 55 14.91 -26.04 10.81
CA ALA A 55 14.39 -24.88 11.56
C ALA A 55 14.55 -23.57 10.80
N ASP A 56 15.71 -23.34 10.19
CA ASP A 56 15.97 -22.09 9.46
C ASP A 56 15.06 -21.94 8.23
N GLN A 57 14.84 -23.01 7.47
CA GLN A 57 13.98 -22.98 6.28
C GLN A 57 12.48 -22.84 6.65
N VAL A 58 12.05 -23.50 7.71
CA VAL A 58 10.65 -23.41 8.19
C VAL A 58 10.33 -21.99 8.66
N ASN A 59 11.24 -21.32 9.34
CA ASN A 59 11.00 -19.95 9.83
C ASN A 59 11.11 -18.90 8.73
N LEU A 60 12.01 -19.08 7.76
CA LEU A 60 12.01 -18.29 6.53
C LEU A 60 10.66 -18.39 5.82
N ASN A 61 10.15 -19.61 5.61
CA ASN A 61 8.87 -19.83 4.94
C ASN A 61 7.69 -19.22 5.70
N ARG A 62 7.66 -19.32 7.03
CA ARG A 62 6.63 -18.70 7.87
C ARG A 62 6.68 -17.18 7.83
N GLY A 63 7.88 -16.61 7.90
CA GLY A 63 8.10 -15.17 7.77
C GLY A 63 7.60 -14.66 6.42
N LEU A 64 8.02 -15.30 5.32
CA LEU A 64 7.58 -14.97 3.96
C LEU A 64 6.06 -15.10 3.80
N LEU A 65 5.44 -16.16 4.35
CA LEU A 65 4.00 -16.35 4.29
C LEU A 65 3.24 -15.25 5.06
N ALA A 66 3.73 -14.87 6.24
CA ALA A 66 3.14 -13.79 7.03
C ALA A 66 3.27 -12.44 6.31
N GLN A 67 4.44 -12.16 5.71
CA GLN A 67 4.64 -10.97 4.89
C GLN A 67 3.70 -10.94 3.68
N LEU A 68 3.56 -12.07 2.97
CA LEU A 68 2.67 -12.18 1.82
C LEU A 68 1.21 -11.97 2.22
N ALA A 69 0.77 -12.56 3.33
CA ALA A 69 -0.59 -12.37 3.84
C ALA A 69 -0.87 -10.90 4.19
N LEU A 70 0.08 -10.21 4.84
CA LEU A 70 -0.04 -8.79 5.14
C LEU A 70 -0.03 -7.91 3.89
N ALA A 71 0.83 -8.22 2.91
CA ALA A 71 0.86 -7.53 1.63
C ALA A 71 -0.48 -7.66 0.89
N LEU A 72 -1.06 -8.86 0.85
CA LEU A 72 -2.36 -9.08 0.23
C LEU A 72 -3.47 -8.32 0.97
N LEU A 73 -3.47 -8.34 2.30
CA LEU A 73 -4.45 -7.60 3.11
C LEU A 73 -4.35 -6.09 2.86
N TRP A 74 -3.14 -5.56 2.75
CA TRP A 74 -2.89 -4.17 2.40
C TRP A 74 -3.43 -3.83 1.00
N LEU A 75 -3.02 -4.57 -0.03
CA LEU A 75 -3.43 -4.33 -1.42
C LEU A 75 -4.95 -4.46 -1.62
N ILE A 76 -5.59 -5.41 -0.93
CA ILE A 76 -7.07 -5.55 -0.96
C ILE A 76 -7.73 -4.33 -0.29
N GLY A 77 -7.23 -3.89 0.85
CA GLY A 77 -7.77 -2.73 1.56
C GLY A 77 -7.66 -1.46 0.72
N ASP A 78 -6.50 -1.23 0.10
CA ASP A 78 -6.28 -0.09 -0.79
C ASP A 78 -7.21 -0.14 -2.01
N PHE A 79 -7.33 -1.31 -2.65
CA PHE A 79 -8.27 -1.51 -3.76
C PHE A 79 -9.71 -1.15 -3.38
N ILE A 80 -10.18 -1.53 -2.19
CA ILE A 80 -11.54 -1.21 -1.70
C ILE A 80 -11.71 0.30 -1.51
N VAL A 81 -10.72 0.98 -0.92
CA VAL A 81 -10.77 2.41 -0.62
C VAL A 81 -10.74 3.24 -1.91
N ILE A 82 -9.84 2.90 -2.84
CA ILE A 82 -9.65 3.61 -4.11
C ILE A 82 -10.81 3.37 -5.08
N SER A 83 -11.41 2.17 -5.07
CA SER A 83 -12.57 1.85 -5.92
C SER A 83 -13.83 2.62 -5.56
N ASN A 84 -13.83 3.38 -4.45
CA ASN A 84 -14.96 4.22 -4.08
C ASN A 84 -15.10 5.43 -5.02
N ARG A 85 -16.26 5.54 -5.69
CA ARG A 85 -16.57 6.56 -6.71
C ARG A 85 -16.62 7.99 -6.16
N ASP A 86 -16.83 8.14 -4.85
CA ASP A 86 -16.87 9.43 -4.17
C ASP A 86 -15.47 10.05 -4.00
N THR A 87 -14.41 9.34 -4.37
CA THR A 87 -13.03 9.84 -4.27
C THR A 87 -12.75 10.90 -5.35
N LEU A 88 -12.21 12.04 -4.92
CA LEU A 88 -11.85 13.16 -5.79
C LEU A 88 -10.69 12.78 -6.73
N THR A 89 -10.80 13.06 -8.03
CA THR A 89 -9.78 12.69 -9.03
C THR A 89 -8.38 13.24 -8.71
N GLY A 90 -8.30 14.49 -8.24
CA GLY A 90 -7.02 15.08 -7.85
C GLY A 90 -6.35 14.35 -6.68
N ARG A 91 -7.14 13.77 -5.76
CA ARG A 91 -6.59 12.96 -4.67
C ARG A 91 -6.07 11.62 -5.16
N LEU A 92 -6.76 10.99 -6.12
CA LEU A 92 -6.30 9.75 -6.75
C LEU A 92 -4.96 9.93 -7.47
N GLN A 93 -4.78 11.05 -8.17
CA GLN A 93 -3.52 11.38 -8.85
C GLN A 93 -2.37 11.64 -7.87
N ILE A 94 -2.62 12.38 -6.78
CA ILE A 94 -1.62 12.60 -5.73
C ILE A 94 -1.26 11.27 -5.07
N ASN A 95 -2.23 10.40 -4.78
CA ASN A 95 -1.98 9.08 -4.22
C ASN A 95 -1.10 8.24 -5.15
N ALA A 96 -1.42 8.20 -6.45
CA ALA A 96 -0.63 7.48 -7.45
C ALA A 96 0.83 7.99 -7.55
N LEU A 97 1.02 9.31 -7.53
CA LEU A 97 2.36 9.92 -7.51
C LEU A 97 3.14 9.49 -6.29
N ILE A 98 2.51 9.55 -5.12
CA ILE A 98 3.12 9.18 -3.85
C ILE A 98 3.49 7.69 -3.81
N SER A 99 2.56 6.79 -4.16
CA SER A 99 2.82 5.34 -4.24
C SER A 99 3.97 5.05 -5.21
N SER A 100 4.04 5.75 -6.34
CA SER A 100 5.14 5.59 -7.31
C SER A 100 6.49 6.04 -6.76
N ILE A 101 6.55 7.19 -6.08
CA ILE A 101 7.77 7.66 -5.41
C ILE A 101 8.21 6.65 -4.35
N PHE A 102 7.27 6.15 -3.56
CA PHE A 102 7.55 5.18 -2.51
C PHE A 102 8.07 3.85 -3.07
N ALA A 103 7.44 3.34 -4.13
CA ALA A 103 7.91 2.15 -4.84
C ALA A 103 9.34 2.32 -5.37
N LEU A 104 9.67 3.49 -5.93
CA LEU A 104 11.04 3.80 -6.39
C LEU A 104 12.05 3.83 -5.23
N ILE A 105 11.67 4.39 -4.08
CA ILE A 105 12.53 4.39 -2.88
C ILE A 105 12.79 2.95 -2.42
N MET A 106 11.74 2.14 -2.26
CA MET A 106 11.86 0.74 -1.83
C MET A 106 12.68 -0.09 -2.82
N LEU A 107 12.47 0.11 -4.12
CA LEU A 107 13.26 -0.54 -5.17
C LEU A 107 14.72 -0.09 -5.11
N GLY A 108 14.98 1.21 -4.92
CA GLY A 108 16.32 1.77 -4.75
C GLY A 108 17.05 1.18 -3.55
N CYS A 109 16.40 1.08 -2.39
CA CYS A 109 16.93 0.41 -1.20
C CYS A 109 17.24 -1.06 -1.48
N THR A 110 16.33 -1.77 -2.14
CA THR A 110 16.50 -3.19 -2.49
C THR A 110 17.71 -3.39 -3.42
N VAL A 111 17.86 -2.57 -4.46
CA VAL A 111 18.99 -2.64 -5.39
C VAL A 111 20.30 -2.28 -4.69
N TRP A 112 20.29 -1.28 -3.80
CA TRP A 112 21.47 -0.89 -3.03
C TRP A 112 21.93 -2.02 -2.10
N MET A 113 21.02 -2.63 -1.34
CA MET A 113 21.35 -3.76 -0.46
C MET A 113 21.75 -5.01 -1.24
N TYR A 114 21.13 -5.27 -2.39
CA TYR A 114 21.53 -6.37 -3.28
C TYR A 114 22.98 -6.22 -3.75
N ARG A 115 23.39 -5.00 -4.14
CA ARG A 115 24.78 -4.72 -4.54
C ARG A 115 25.77 -4.81 -3.38
N GLY A 116 25.31 -4.57 -2.16
CA GLY A 116 26.11 -4.72 -0.95
C GLY A 116 26.20 -6.15 -0.42
N GLU A 117 25.56 -7.14 -1.08
CA GLU A 117 25.42 -8.52 -0.58
C GLU A 117 24.70 -8.63 0.78
N GLU A 118 24.01 -7.57 1.18
CA GLU A 118 23.28 -7.45 2.45
C GLU A 118 21.76 -7.55 2.25
N LEU A 119 21.29 -8.04 1.09
CA LEU A 119 19.86 -8.12 0.82
C LEU A 119 19.15 -9.08 1.77
N GLY A 120 18.50 -8.50 2.78
CA GLY A 120 17.61 -9.20 3.67
C GLY A 120 16.37 -9.69 2.93
N TRP A 121 16.03 -10.96 3.09
CA TRP A 121 14.81 -11.55 2.54
C TRP A 121 13.54 -10.79 2.99
N TRP A 122 13.58 -10.19 4.19
CA TRP A 122 12.49 -9.41 4.78
C TRP A 122 12.15 -8.14 3.97
N LEU A 123 13.02 -7.70 3.05
CA LEU A 123 12.77 -6.54 2.20
C LEU A 123 12.08 -6.91 0.88
N VAL A 124 12.16 -8.18 0.45
CA VAL A 124 11.70 -8.62 -0.88
C VAL A 124 10.19 -8.43 -1.04
N VAL A 125 9.40 -8.96 -0.09
CA VAL A 125 7.93 -8.90 -0.16
C VAL A 125 7.39 -7.46 -0.03
N PRO A 126 7.84 -6.64 0.95
CA PRO A 126 7.44 -5.23 1.02
C PRO A 126 7.72 -4.44 -0.26
N THR A 127 8.89 -4.64 -0.88
CA THR A 127 9.24 -3.95 -2.12
C THR A 127 8.32 -4.36 -3.27
N MET A 128 8.09 -5.66 -3.44
CA MET A 128 7.16 -6.16 -4.46
C MET A 128 5.73 -5.63 -4.25
N ALA A 129 5.26 -5.60 -3.00
CA ALA A 129 3.96 -5.05 -2.65
C ALA A 129 3.86 -3.55 -2.99
N ALA A 130 4.87 -2.75 -2.67
CA ALA A 130 4.91 -1.33 -3.01
C ALA A 130 4.90 -1.08 -4.54
N VAL A 131 5.60 -1.93 -5.31
CA VAL A 131 5.54 -1.87 -6.78
C VAL A 131 4.13 -2.19 -7.29
N VAL A 132 3.51 -3.26 -6.80
CA VAL A 132 2.14 -3.63 -7.20
C VAL A 132 1.15 -2.54 -6.83
N ASP A 133 1.26 -1.98 -5.62
CA ASP A 133 0.45 -0.84 -5.16
C ASP A 133 0.55 0.35 -6.12
N SER A 134 1.77 0.78 -6.45
CA SER A 134 1.98 1.90 -7.38
C SER A 134 1.33 1.67 -8.75
N LEU A 135 1.37 0.44 -9.27
CA LEU A 135 0.75 0.08 -10.54
C LEU A 135 -0.78 0.11 -10.46
N LEU A 136 -1.36 -0.47 -9.40
CA LEU A 136 -2.80 -0.48 -9.16
C LEU A 136 -3.35 0.94 -9.01
N THR A 137 -2.72 1.75 -8.17
CA THR A 137 -3.13 3.13 -7.88
C THR A 137 -3.01 4.01 -9.12
N THR A 138 -1.95 3.82 -9.92
CA THR A 138 -1.77 4.54 -11.19
C THR A 138 -2.83 4.16 -12.22
N PHE A 139 -3.09 2.85 -12.39
CA PHE A 139 -4.12 2.36 -13.32
C PHE A 139 -5.51 2.90 -12.96
N LEU A 140 -5.85 2.88 -11.66
CA LEU A 140 -7.12 3.40 -11.17
C LEU A 140 -7.22 4.93 -11.28
N ALA A 141 -6.13 5.67 -11.07
CA ALA A 141 -6.10 7.11 -11.28
C ALA A 141 -6.34 7.49 -12.75
N ILE A 142 -5.74 6.76 -13.69
CA ILE A 142 -5.93 6.97 -15.13
C ILE A 142 -7.39 6.68 -15.52
N ASN A 143 -7.93 5.53 -15.12
CA ASN A 143 -9.31 5.15 -15.45
C ASN A 143 -10.35 6.11 -14.85
N ASN A 144 -10.13 6.58 -13.62
CA ASN A 144 -11.04 7.57 -13.00
C ASN A 144 -10.92 8.95 -13.64
N ALA A 145 -9.75 9.34 -14.16
CA ALA A 145 -9.57 10.59 -14.89
C ALA A 145 -10.28 10.56 -16.25
N ASP A 146 -10.24 9.42 -16.95
CA ASP A 146 -10.94 9.21 -18.21
C ASP A 146 -12.47 9.25 -18.04
N GLN A 147 -12.98 8.64 -16.96
CA GLN A 147 -14.41 8.67 -16.64
C GLN A 147 -14.95 10.06 -16.24
N LYS A 148 -14.09 11.00 -15.84
CA LYS A 148 -14.49 12.32 -15.30
C LYS A 148 -14.21 13.52 -16.23
N ASN A 149 -13.84 13.33 -17.51
CA ASN A 149 -13.67 14.40 -18.51
C ASN A 149 -14.45 14.12 -19.82
N PRO A 150 -15.01 15.09 -20.59
CA PRO A 150 -15.16 16.54 -20.39
C PRO A 150 -16.60 17.12 -20.61
N THR A 151 -17.69 16.35 -20.72
CA THR A 151 -19.03 16.93 -21.01
C THR A 151 -19.73 17.60 -19.82
N ASP A 152 -19.27 17.38 -18.59
CA ASP A 152 -19.93 17.91 -17.38
C ASP A 152 -19.46 19.32 -16.98
N ILE A 153 -18.50 19.92 -17.69
CA ILE A 153 -17.99 21.29 -17.43
C ILE A 153 -18.90 22.37 -18.05
N HIS A 154 -19.88 22.00 -18.89
CA HIS A 154 -20.78 22.96 -19.57
C HIS A 154 -22.23 22.97 -19.05
N ARG A 155 -22.50 22.42 -17.86
CA ARG A 155 -23.85 22.42 -17.25
C ARG A 155 -23.91 22.94 -15.80
N GLY A 156 -22.93 23.73 -15.38
CA GLY A 156 -22.94 24.48 -14.12
C GLY A 156 -23.29 25.93 -14.33
#